data_AF-A0A1E5NH13-F1
#
_entry.id   AF-A0A1E5NH13-F1
#
_cell.length_a   1.000
_cell.length_b   1.000
_cell.length_c   1.000
_cell.angle_alpha   90.00
_cell.angle_beta   90.00
_cell.angle_gamma   90.00
#
_symmetry.space_group_name_H-M   'P 1'
#
loop_
_entity.id
_entity.type
_entity.pdbx_description
1 polymer ?
#
loop_
_entity_poly.entity_id
_entity_poly.type
_entity_poly.pdbx_seq_one_letter_code
_entity_poly.pdbx_strand_id
1 'polypeptide(L)'
;MIKVNKKELYSIFKNAINTSSSDIFLTDLNSVHFDFLYNNTLNIVFTDSKQMAIYKLNYIGKKINSFTIKSKNIKALLKHININSIDKNTYITIDYSYYNSIKIDNQVYEKINNFPPYKTVIPDENNKKYKKLYNVILNNKQMIEIKKAIKSIPKKSKRKNIIIHFQKDKIILTIDSNATPIIVIDNIKSNIDYILCLSYIHIINILHQCINDNDDNKIDLEIYQDKPIKITNNNNTFICMQYMSEKYMK
;
A
#
# COMPACT_ATOMS: atom_id res chain seq x y z
N MET A 1 7.17 -24.32 -10.72
CA MET A 1 5.91 -24.34 -9.94
C MET A 1 6.22 -23.97 -8.51
N ILE A 2 5.33 -23.20 -7.88
CA ILE A 2 5.37 -22.87 -6.45
C ILE A 2 3.98 -23.07 -5.81
N LYS A 3 3.94 -23.07 -4.49
CA LYS A 3 2.71 -23.05 -3.69
C LYS A 3 2.70 -21.85 -2.75
N VAL A 4 1.56 -21.19 -2.63
CA VAL A 4 1.35 -20.05 -1.72
C VAL A 4 0.09 -20.25 -0.89
N ASN A 5 0.04 -19.68 0.32
CA ASN A 5 -1.13 -19.77 1.18
C ASN A 5 -2.34 -19.09 0.52
N LYS A 6 -3.44 -19.85 0.33
CA LYS A 6 -4.63 -19.40 -0.39
C LYS A 6 -5.35 -18.27 0.34
N LYS A 7 -5.51 -18.41 1.65
CA LYS A 7 -6.23 -17.44 2.49
C LYS A 7 -5.49 -16.11 2.55
N GLU A 8 -4.18 -16.15 2.76
CA GLU A 8 -3.34 -14.96 2.79
C GLU A 8 -3.33 -14.25 1.43
N LEU A 9 -3.13 -14.98 0.33
CA LEU A 9 -3.13 -14.39 -1.01
C LEU A 9 -4.44 -13.67 -1.33
N TYR A 10 -5.57 -14.32 -1.08
CA TYR A 10 -6.87 -13.69 -1.38
C TYR A 10 -7.20 -12.55 -0.42
N SER A 11 -6.73 -12.61 0.82
CA SER A 11 -6.83 -11.48 1.75
C SER A 11 -6.04 -10.27 1.25
N ILE A 12 -4.82 -10.49 0.74
CA ILE A 12 -4.01 -9.45 0.09
C ILE A 12 -4.77 -8.84 -1.09
N PHE A 13 -5.29 -9.68 -2.00
CA PHE A 13 -6.07 -9.20 -3.14
C PHE A 13 -7.29 -8.38 -2.69
N LYS A 14 -8.08 -8.86 -1.73
CA LYS A 14 -9.27 -8.14 -1.24
C LYS A 14 -8.91 -6.77 -0.68
N ASN A 15 -7.81 -6.66 0.05
CA ASN A 15 -7.41 -5.43 0.73
C ASN A 15 -6.74 -4.41 -0.21
N ALA A 16 -5.96 -4.89 -1.19
CA ALA A 16 -5.03 -4.07 -1.95
C ALA A 16 -5.42 -3.80 -3.41
N ILE A 17 -6.38 -4.54 -3.97
CA ILE A 17 -6.70 -4.47 -5.41
C ILE A 17 -7.14 -3.09 -5.90
N ASN A 18 -7.62 -2.23 -5.00
CA ASN A 18 -8.01 -0.85 -5.30
C ASN A 18 -6.83 0.14 -5.29
N THR A 19 -5.62 -0.32 -4.97
CA THR A 19 -4.38 0.45 -5.12
C THR A 19 -3.86 0.41 -6.56
N SER A 20 -4.21 -0.60 -7.36
CA SER A 20 -3.92 -0.61 -8.80
C SER A 20 -4.73 0.47 -9.54
N SER A 21 -4.12 1.08 -10.56
CA SER A 21 -4.80 2.11 -11.37
C SER A 21 -6.11 1.58 -11.98
N SER A 22 -7.17 2.39 -11.93
CA SER A 22 -8.41 2.14 -12.67
C SER A 22 -8.37 2.63 -14.11
N ASP A 23 -7.34 3.42 -14.48
CA ASP A 23 -7.19 3.94 -15.84
C ASP A 23 -6.83 2.81 -16.80
N ILE A 24 -7.64 2.64 -17.84
CA ILE A 24 -7.46 1.59 -18.85
C ILE A 24 -6.29 1.88 -19.78
N PHE A 25 -5.90 3.16 -19.92
CA PHE A 25 -4.77 3.58 -20.76
C PHE A 25 -3.44 3.34 -20.05
N LEU A 26 -3.42 3.34 -18.71
CA LEU A 26 -2.27 2.93 -17.90
C LEU A 26 -2.28 1.40 -17.73
N THR A 27 -2.19 0.70 -18.86
CA THR A 27 -2.32 -0.76 -18.96
C THR A 27 -1.40 -1.52 -18.01
N ASP A 28 -0.19 -1.00 -17.78
CA ASP A 28 0.80 -1.60 -16.89
C ASP A 28 0.50 -1.35 -15.41
N LEU A 29 -0.18 -0.24 -15.06
CA LEU A 29 -0.57 0.08 -13.68
C LEU A 29 -1.96 -0.47 -13.32
N ASN A 30 -2.79 -0.78 -14.32
CA ASN A 30 -4.03 -1.54 -14.17
C ASN A 30 -3.76 -3.05 -13.97
N SER A 31 -2.77 -3.37 -13.15
CA SER A 31 -2.25 -4.73 -13.03
C SER A 31 -1.75 -5.00 -11.61
N VAL A 32 -1.41 -6.26 -11.36
CA VAL A 32 -0.79 -6.74 -10.13
C VAL A 32 0.50 -7.44 -10.52
N HIS A 33 1.61 -7.02 -9.95
CA HIS A 33 2.93 -7.59 -10.22
C HIS A 33 3.35 -8.55 -9.10
N PHE A 34 3.90 -9.69 -9.50
CA PHE A 34 4.38 -10.77 -8.65
C PHE A 34 5.89 -10.84 -8.83
N ASP A 35 6.64 -10.41 -7.81
CA ASP A 35 8.10 -10.42 -7.81
C ASP A 35 8.64 -11.49 -6.85
N PHE A 36 9.21 -12.56 -7.42
CA PHE A 36 9.75 -13.68 -6.66
C PHE A 36 11.21 -13.42 -6.30
N LEU A 37 11.53 -13.50 -5.01
CA LEU A 37 12.86 -13.29 -4.46
C LEU A 37 13.56 -14.63 -4.18
N TYR A 38 14.89 -14.59 -4.01
CA TYR A 38 15.69 -15.81 -3.82
C TYR A 38 15.49 -16.49 -2.46
N ASN A 39 14.94 -15.79 -1.47
CA ASN A 39 14.70 -16.26 -0.11
C ASN A 39 13.29 -16.85 0.09
N ASN A 40 12.67 -17.37 -0.99
CA ASN A 40 11.29 -17.86 -0.97
C ASN A 40 10.22 -16.84 -0.55
N THR A 41 10.52 -15.55 -0.75
CA THR A 41 9.55 -14.45 -0.57
C THR A 41 8.97 -14.04 -1.93
N LEU A 42 7.66 -13.90 -1.98
CA LEU A 42 6.91 -13.29 -3.05
C LEU A 42 6.47 -11.88 -2.61
N ASN A 43 6.90 -10.86 -3.34
CA ASN A 43 6.31 -9.53 -3.26
C ASN A 43 5.12 -9.44 -4.21
N ILE A 44 3.97 -8.98 -3.71
CA ILE A 44 2.79 -8.68 -4.51
C ILE A 44 2.58 -7.17 -4.52
N VAL A 45 2.70 -6.58 -5.70
CA VAL A 45 2.80 -5.12 -5.87
C VAL A 45 1.57 -4.58 -6.60
N PHE A 46 0.96 -3.55 -6.00
CA PHE A 46 -0.16 -2.79 -6.53
C PHE A 46 0.24 -1.31 -6.56
N THR A 47 -0.07 -0.59 -7.63
CA THR A 47 0.23 0.85 -7.71
C THR A 47 -0.62 1.56 -8.76
N ASP A 48 -0.85 2.85 -8.53
CA ASP A 48 -1.46 3.79 -9.46
C ASP A 48 -0.52 4.95 -9.84
N SER A 49 0.80 4.76 -9.65
CA SER A 49 1.89 5.76 -9.72
C SER A 49 1.96 6.78 -8.58
N LYS A 50 0.89 6.95 -7.79
CA LYS A 50 0.83 7.94 -6.70
C LYS A 50 0.77 7.29 -5.32
N GLN A 51 0.31 6.06 -5.24
CA GLN A 51 0.42 5.17 -4.10
C GLN A 51 0.92 3.80 -4.57
N MET A 52 1.51 3.06 -3.64
CA MET A 52 1.95 1.68 -3.86
C MET A 52 1.69 0.86 -2.61
N ALA A 53 1.29 -0.39 -2.79
CA ALA A 53 1.21 -1.38 -1.73
C ALA A 53 2.04 -2.60 -2.14
N ILE A 54 2.93 -3.04 -1.25
CA ILE A 54 3.81 -4.18 -1.42
C ILE A 54 3.54 -5.12 -0.26
N TYR A 55 2.93 -6.26 -0.57
CA TYR A 55 2.70 -7.33 0.38
C TYR A 55 3.74 -8.42 0.24
N LYS A 56 4.23 -8.94 1.36
CA LYS A 56 5.17 -10.06 1.38
C LYS A 56 4.46 -11.34 1.76
N LEU A 57 4.67 -12.38 0.95
CA LEU A 57 4.12 -13.71 1.17
C LEU A 57 5.23 -14.74 1.04
N ASN A 58 5.25 -15.76 1.90
CA ASN A 58 6.16 -16.88 1.73
C ASN A 58 5.59 -17.87 0.71
N TYR A 59 6.47 -18.48 -0.10
CA TYR A 59 6.08 -19.54 -1.02
C TYR A 59 6.93 -20.79 -0.82
N ILE A 60 6.38 -21.94 -1.21
CA ILE A 60 7.07 -23.24 -1.20
C ILE A 60 7.37 -23.64 -2.64
N GLY A 61 8.59 -24.09 -2.91
CA GLY A 61 9.01 -24.62 -4.21
C GLY A 61 10.14 -23.82 -4.85
N LYS A 62 10.42 -24.11 -6.13
CA LYS A 62 11.51 -23.46 -6.87
C LYS A 62 11.09 -22.08 -7.34
N LYS A 63 11.93 -21.07 -7.09
CA LYS A 63 11.76 -19.70 -7.61
C LYS A 63 11.39 -19.73 -9.10
N ILE A 64 10.35 -18.99 -9.45
CA ILE A 64 9.93 -18.74 -10.82
C ILE A 64 10.22 -17.27 -11.19
N ASN A 65 10.13 -16.94 -12.47
CA ASN A 65 10.30 -15.57 -12.92
C ASN A 65 9.12 -14.70 -12.47
N SER A 66 9.39 -13.40 -12.28
CA SER A 66 8.36 -12.42 -11.99
C SER A 66 7.37 -12.30 -13.15
N PHE A 67 6.12 -11.96 -12.84
CA PHE A 67 5.08 -11.77 -13.84
C PHE A 67 4.05 -10.75 -13.39
N THR A 68 3.21 -10.32 -14.33
CA THR A 68 2.17 -9.33 -14.08
C THR A 68 0.87 -9.78 -14.73
N ILE A 69 -0.25 -9.57 -14.05
CA ILE A 69 -1.60 -9.91 -14.54
C ILE A 69 -2.55 -8.73 -14.36
N LYS A 70 -3.55 -8.58 -15.23
CA LYS A 70 -4.52 -7.48 -15.14
C LYS A 70 -5.30 -7.51 -13.83
N SER A 71 -5.49 -6.35 -13.23
CA SER A 71 -6.25 -6.19 -11.97
C SER A 71 -7.70 -6.67 -12.13
N LYS A 72 -8.30 -6.49 -13.32
CA LYS A 72 -9.65 -6.97 -13.65
C LYS A 72 -9.83 -8.48 -13.45
N ASN A 73 -8.78 -9.26 -13.75
CA ASN A 73 -8.81 -10.72 -13.62
C ASN A 73 -8.84 -11.13 -12.14
N ILE A 74 -8.03 -10.46 -11.31
CA ILE A 74 -8.06 -10.64 -9.86
C ILE A 74 -9.41 -10.21 -9.27
N LYS A 75 -9.98 -9.08 -9.73
CA LYS A 75 -11.32 -8.65 -9.31
C LYS A 75 -12.39 -9.68 -9.67
N ALA A 76 -12.33 -10.27 -10.87
CA ALA A 76 -13.25 -11.32 -11.28
C ALA A 76 -13.09 -12.58 -10.40
N LEU A 77 -11.86 -13.01 -10.12
CA LEU A 77 -11.55 -14.12 -9.23
C LEU A 77 -12.19 -13.92 -7.84
N LEU A 78 -12.04 -12.72 -7.25
CA LEU A 78 -12.55 -12.41 -5.91
C LEU A 78 -14.08 -12.45 -5.76
N LYS A 79 -14.85 -12.26 -6.84
CA LYS A 79 -16.33 -12.22 -6.78
C LYS A 79 -16.94 -13.54 -6.31
N HIS A 80 -16.24 -14.65 -6.53
CA HIS A 80 -16.77 -16.00 -6.30
C HIS A 80 -16.16 -16.68 -5.08
N ILE A 81 -15.40 -15.94 -4.25
CA ILE A 81 -14.62 -16.51 -3.16
C ILE A 81 -15.08 -15.93 -1.82
N ASN A 82 -15.54 -16.81 -0.93
CA ASN A 82 -15.67 -16.48 0.48
C ASN A 82 -14.34 -16.74 1.21
N ILE A 83 -13.56 -15.68 1.44
CA ILE A 83 -12.22 -15.79 2.07
C ILE A 83 -12.30 -16.32 3.50
N ASN A 84 -13.38 -16.02 4.22
CA ASN A 84 -13.52 -16.40 5.63
C ASN A 84 -13.67 -17.92 5.79
N SER A 85 -14.25 -18.61 4.81
CA SER A 85 -14.44 -20.06 4.80
C SER A 85 -13.20 -20.84 4.32
N ILE A 86 -12.12 -20.17 3.89
CA ILE A 86 -10.89 -20.84 3.45
C ILE A 86 -10.11 -21.31 4.68
N ASP A 87 -9.77 -22.60 4.70
CA ASP A 87 -8.90 -23.18 5.71
C ASP A 87 -7.48 -22.58 5.65
N LYS A 88 -6.90 -22.31 6.83
CA LYS A 88 -5.60 -21.62 6.96
C LYS A 88 -4.43 -22.40 6.35
N ASN A 89 -4.55 -23.72 6.20
CA ASN A 89 -3.52 -24.59 5.64
C ASN A 89 -3.76 -24.93 4.17
N THR A 90 -4.75 -24.30 3.52
CA THR A 90 -4.99 -24.48 2.09
C THR A 90 -3.99 -23.66 1.27
N TYR A 91 -3.34 -24.32 0.31
CA TYR A 91 -2.41 -23.70 -0.62
C TYR A 91 -2.98 -23.67 -2.04
N ILE A 92 -2.57 -22.68 -2.83
CA ILE A 92 -2.74 -22.70 -4.29
C ILE A 92 -1.42 -22.87 -4.99
N THR A 93 -1.49 -23.51 -6.15
CA THR A 93 -0.35 -23.69 -7.05
C THR A 93 -0.25 -22.51 -8.01
N ILE A 94 0.97 -21.99 -8.20
CA ILE A 94 1.29 -21.06 -9.29
C ILE A 94 2.27 -21.77 -10.23
N ASP A 95 1.86 -21.93 -11.48
CA ASP A 95 2.64 -22.61 -12.51
C ASP A 95 3.03 -21.69 -13.67
N TYR A 96 4.34 -21.60 -13.88
CA TYR A 96 5.04 -20.76 -14.86
C TYR A 96 5.41 -21.53 -16.13
N SER A 97 4.92 -22.75 -16.32
CA SER A 97 5.22 -23.57 -17.49
C SER A 97 4.74 -22.99 -18.83
N TYR A 98 3.85 -21.99 -18.81
CA TYR A 98 3.25 -21.42 -20.01
C TYR A 98 4.00 -20.17 -20.50
N TYR A 99 4.25 -20.10 -21.82
CA TYR A 99 5.10 -19.06 -22.42
C TYR A 99 4.55 -17.63 -22.22
N ASN A 100 3.27 -17.39 -22.54
CA ASN A 100 2.61 -16.07 -22.40
C ASN A 100 1.51 -16.04 -21.33
N SER A 101 1.37 -17.11 -20.55
CA SER A 101 0.38 -17.17 -19.47
C SER A 101 0.98 -17.67 -18.16
N ILE A 102 0.20 -17.54 -17.09
CA ILE A 102 0.48 -18.08 -15.77
C ILE A 102 -0.76 -18.81 -15.30
N LYS A 103 -0.60 -20.02 -14.77
CA LYS A 103 -1.71 -20.74 -14.13
C LYS A 103 -1.66 -20.47 -12.63
N ILE A 104 -2.75 -19.97 -12.07
CA ILE A 104 -2.93 -19.81 -10.62
C ILE A 104 -4.15 -20.67 -10.24
N ASP A 105 -3.91 -21.68 -9.42
CA ASP A 105 -4.87 -22.75 -9.13
C ASP A 105 -5.32 -23.42 -10.45
N ASN A 106 -6.62 -23.40 -10.76
CA ASN A 106 -7.18 -23.97 -12.01
C ASN A 106 -7.42 -22.93 -13.11
N GLN A 107 -7.02 -21.67 -12.93
CA GLN A 107 -7.26 -20.59 -13.90
C GLN A 107 -5.96 -20.17 -14.58
N VAL A 108 -6.05 -19.88 -15.88
CA VAL A 108 -4.93 -19.43 -16.71
C VAL A 108 -5.11 -17.94 -17.01
N TYR A 109 -4.07 -17.15 -16.75
CA TYR A 109 -4.06 -15.71 -16.96
C TYR A 109 -2.98 -15.32 -17.95
N GLU A 110 -3.29 -14.39 -18.85
CA GLU A 110 -2.30 -13.77 -19.73
C GLU A 110 -1.29 -12.93 -18.92
N LYS A 111 0.00 -13.08 -19.25
CA LYS A 111 1.10 -12.30 -18.65
C LYS A 111 1.28 -10.98 -19.38
N ILE A 112 1.64 -9.94 -18.64
CA ILE A 112 2.03 -8.62 -19.16
C ILE A 112 3.48 -8.39 -18.75
N ASN A 113 4.31 -7.90 -19.66
CA ASN A 113 5.77 -7.84 -19.43
C ASN A 113 6.30 -6.46 -19.01
N ASN A 114 5.47 -5.42 -18.93
CA ASN A 114 5.93 -4.03 -18.83
C ASN A 114 5.61 -3.36 -17.48
N PHE A 115 5.66 -4.10 -16.37
CA PHE A 115 5.49 -3.45 -15.06
C PHE A 115 6.68 -2.52 -14.77
N PRO A 116 6.46 -1.25 -14.36
CA PRO A 116 7.55 -0.31 -14.12
C PRO A 116 8.52 -0.79 -13.02
N PRO A 117 9.78 -0.34 -13.02
CA PRO A 117 10.80 -0.75 -12.06
C PRO A 117 10.54 -0.17 -10.65
N TYR A 118 9.54 -0.72 -9.96
CA TYR A 118 8.95 -0.17 -8.75
C TYR A 118 9.93 -0.03 -7.56
N LYS A 119 11.00 -0.82 -7.51
CA LYS A 119 12.02 -0.75 -6.45
C LYS A 119 12.73 0.62 -6.43
N THR A 120 12.81 1.29 -7.59
CA THR A 120 13.46 2.61 -7.74
C THR A 120 12.72 3.75 -7.04
N VAL A 121 11.48 3.54 -6.60
CA VAL A 121 10.68 4.55 -5.88
C VAL A 121 10.49 4.23 -4.40
N ILE A 122 11.05 3.12 -3.91
CA ILE A 122 10.99 2.74 -2.49
C ILE A 122 12.17 3.40 -1.78
N PRO A 123 11.93 4.19 -0.71
CA PRO A 123 12.99 4.62 0.19
C PRO A 123 13.50 3.46 1.03
N ASP A 124 14.74 3.05 0.77
CA ASP A 124 15.44 2.02 1.52
C ASP A 124 16.97 2.21 1.42
N GLU A 125 17.73 1.32 2.05
CA GLU A 125 19.20 1.37 2.06
C GLU A 125 19.82 1.23 0.67
N ASN A 126 19.12 0.56 -0.25
CA ASN A 126 19.56 0.37 -1.63
C ASN A 126 19.25 1.58 -2.51
N ASN A 127 18.31 2.43 -2.08
CA ASN A 127 17.89 3.63 -2.77
C ASN A 127 18.21 4.89 -1.98
N LYS A 128 19.51 5.21 -1.92
CA LYS A 128 20.08 6.35 -1.19
C LYS A 128 19.70 7.73 -1.74
N LYS A 129 18.88 7.79 -2.80
CA LYS A 129 18.29 9.03 -3.30
C LYS A 129 17.46 9.73 -2.22
N TYR A 130 16.86 8.97 -1.30
CA TYR A 130 15.96 9.51 -0.28
C TYR A 130 16.67 9.66 1.06
N LYS A 131 16.77 10.89 1.57
CA LYS A 131 17.29 11.16 2.91
C LYS A 131 16.16 11.10 3.94
N LYS A 132 16.21 10.11 4.84
CA LYS A 132 15.25 9.97 5.95
C LYS A 132 15.41 11.15 6.90
N LEU A 133 14.30 11.84 7.17
CA LEU A 133 14.25 12.92 8.16
C LEU A 133 13.82 12.39 9.52
N TYR A 134 12.77 11.58 9.53
CA TYR A 134 12.14 11.18 10.78
C TYR A 134 11.29 9.91 10.64
N ASN A 135 10.89 9.36 11.80
CA ASN A 135 9.98 8.23 11.90
C ASN A 135 8.91 8.51 12.96
N VAL A 136 7.65 8.28 12.61
CA VAL A 136 6.52 8.35 13.54
C VAL A 136 5.82 7.00 13.65
N ILE A 137 5.63 6.52 14.88
CA ILE A 137 4.87 5.29 15.13
C ILE A 137 3.42 5.65 15.46
N LEU A 138 2.47 5.08 14.72
CA LEU A 138 1.04 5.20 15.00
C LEU A 138 0.48 3.85 15.44
N ASN A 139 -0.27 3.83 16.55
CA ASN A 139 -0.97 2.64 17.00
C ASN A 139 -2.34 2.48 16.32
N ASN A 140 -2.98 1.33 16.53
CA ASN A 140 -4.25 0.99 15.90
C ASN A 140 -5.38 1.99 16.22
N LYS A 141 -5.45 2.46 17.47
CA LYS A 141 -6.45 3.46 17.91
C LYS A 141 -6.26 4.79 17.18
N GLN A 142 -5.03 5.29 17.10
CA GLN A 142 -4.69 6.52 16.38
C GLN A 142 -5.01 6.39 14.88
N MET A 143 -4.67 5.25 14.26
CA MET A 143 -5.03 5.00 12.85
C MET A 143 -6.55 5.03 12.61
N ILE A 144 -7.34 4.46 13.53
CA ILE A 144 -8.81 4.47 13.47
C ILE A 144 -9.35 5.89 13.60
N GLU A 145 -8.83 6.67 14.54
CA GLU A 145 -9.21 8.07 14.75
C GLU A 145 -8.89 8.93 13.51
N ILE A 146 -7.69 8.80 12.94
CA ILE A 146 -7.31 9.44 11.68
C ILE A 146 -8.31 9.06 10.58
N LYS A 147 -8.56 7.76 10.40
CA LYS A 147 -9.47 7.28 9.34
C LYS A 147 -10.90 7.81 9.52
N LYS A 148 -11.40 7.89 10.75
CA LYS A 148 -12.73 8.45 11.07
C LYS A 148 -12.78 9.96 10.77
N ALA A 149 -11.79 10.71 11.24
CA ALA A 149 -11.66 12.15 11.01
C ALA A 149 -11.58 12.47 9.51
N ILE A 150 -10.81 11.69 8.75
CA ILE A 150 -10.75 11.85 7.30
C ILE A 150 -12.12 11.51 6.67
N LYS A 151 -12.77 10.43 7.08
CA LYS A 151 -14.08 10.05 6.50
C LYS A 151 -15.19 11.08 6.73
N SER A 152 -15.14 11.84 7.83
CA SER A 152 -16.14 12.87 8.16
C SER A 152 -16.02 14.14 7.29
N ILE A 153 -14.91 14.32 6.56
CA ILE A 153 -14.75 15.45 5.63
C ILE A 153 -15.86 15.43 4.57
N PRO A 154 -16.60 16.54 4.34
CA PRO A 154 -17.69 16.58 3.36
C PRO A 154 -17.24 16.20 1.95
N LYS A 155 -18.08 15.46 1.20
CA LYS A 155 -17.76 14.99 -0.16
C LYS A 155 -17.31 16.10 -1.12
N LYS A 156 -17.89 17.30 -1.02
CA LYS A 156 -17.51 18.48 -1.83
C LYS A 156 -16.05 18.90 -1.59
N SER A 157 -15.50 18.63 -0.40
CA SER A 157 -14.12 18.93 -0.01
C SER A 157 -13.15 17.76 -0.22
N LYS A 158 -13.63 16.55 -0.60
CA LYS A 158 -12.78 15.36 -0.81
C LYS A 158 -11.87 15.41 -2.03
N ARG A 159 -12.03 16.44 -2.89
CA ARG A 159 -11.06 16.76 -3.95
C ARG A 159 -9.82 17.47 -3.41
N LYS A 160 -9.82 17.91 -2.14
CA LYS A 160 -8.69 18.59 -1.50
C LYS A 160 -7.75 17.58 -0.85
N ASN A 161 -6.47 17.94 -0.82
CA ASN A 161 -5.44 17.19 -0.11
C ASN A 161 -5.64 17.33 1.40
N ILE A 162 -5.13 16.36 2.16
CA ILE A 162 -5.00 16.43 3.61
C ILE A 162 -3.62 16.97 3.91
N ILE A 163 -3.56 17.94 4.81
CA ILE A 163 -2.32 18.44 5.36
C ILE A 163 -2.14 17.77 6.73
N ILE A 164 -0.99 17.14 6.93
CA ILE A 164 -0.60 16.50 8.18
C ILE A 164 0.58 17.28 8.71
N HIS A 165 0.37 17.98 9.82
CA HIS A 165 1.39 18.72 10.53
C HIS A 165 1.90 17.89 11.70
N PHE A 166 3.17 17.50 11.61
CA PHE A 166 3.91 16.89 12.71
C PHE A 166 4.48 18.02 13.56
N GLN A 167 4.15 18.00 14.84
CA GLN A 167 4.72 18.89 15.84
C GLN A 167 5.30 18.05 16.98
N LYS A 168 5.95 18.70 17.94
CA LYS A 168 6.40 18.03 19.15
C LYS A 168 5.20 17.38 19.87
N ASP A 169 5.29 16.08 20.09
CA ASP A 169 4.32 15.26 20.82
C ASP A 169 2.90 15.13 20.20
N LYS A 170 2.65 15.68 19.01
CA LYS A 170 1.31 15.66 18.38
C LYS A 170 1.34 15.64 16.85
N ILE A 171 0.24 15.16 16.26
CA ILE A 171 -0.09 15.32 14.85
C ILE A 171 -1.39 16.12 14.73
N ILE A 172 -1.41 17.07 13.81
CA ILE A 172 -2.59 17.86 13.46
C ILE A 172 -2.96 17.56 12.01
N LEU A 173 -4.22 17.19 11.76
CA LEU A 173 -4.73 17.01 10.41
C LEU A 173 -5.66 18.17 10.03
N THR A 174 -5.41 18.79 8.88
CA THR A 174 -6.24 19.86 8.31
C THR A 174 -6.56 19.61 6.82
N ILE A 175 -7.57 20.29 6.29
CA ILE A 175 -7.91 20.28 4.85
C ILE A 175 -7.30 21.46 4.07
N ASP A 176 -6.78 22.45 4.80
CA ASP A 176 -6.11 23.66 4.31
C ASP A 176 -5.24 24.21 5.45
N SER A 177 -4.21 24.99 5.15
CA SER A 177 -3.26 25.50 6.18
C SER A 177 -3.91 26.43 7.18
N ASN A 178 -5.00 27.07 6.80
CA ASN A 178 -5.69 28.05 7.63
C ASN A 178 -7.05 27.52 8.14
N ALA A 179 -7.31 26.22 7.95
CA ALA A 179 -8.55 25.59 8.41
C ALA A 179 -8.41 25.08 9.84
N THR A 180 -9.54 25.05 10.56
CA THR A 180 -9.64 24.38 11.85
C THR A 180 -9.15 22.93 11.74
N PRO A 181 -8.35 22.44 12.72
CA PRO A 181 -7.99 21.04 12.80
C PRO A 181 -9.20 20.13 12.69
N ILE A 182 -9.10 19.12 11.83
CA ILE A 182 -10.07 18.03 11.72
C ILE A 182 -9.91 17.10 12.91
N ILE A 183 -8.65 16.86 13.30
CA ILE A 183 -8.27 16.12 14.48
C ILE A 183 -6.88 16.56 14.94
N VAL A 184 -6.68 16.55 16.25
CA VAL A 184 -5.38 16.63 16.91
C VAL A 184 -5.17 15.30 17.63
N ILE A 185 -4.02 14.67 17.40
CA ILE A 185 -3.65 13.41 18.04
C ILE A 185 -2.40 13.69 18.87
N ASP A 186 -2.58 13.66 20.18
CA ASP A 186 -1.50 13.85 21.14
C ASP A 186 -0.76 12.53 21.43
N ASN A 187 0.31 12.63 22.22
CA ASN A 187 1.16 11.51 22.66
C ASN A 187 1.82 10.75 21.50
N ILE A 188 2.20 11.48 20.44
CA ILE A 188 2.95 10.92 19.33
C ILE A 188 4.42 11.22 19.55
N LYS A 189 5.31 10.23 19.50
CA LYS A 189 6.76 10.45 19.59
C LYS A 189 7.31 11.17 18.35
N SER A 190 6.99 12.44 18.23
CA SER A 190 7.44 13.35 17.18
C SER A 190 8.24 14.48 17.80
N ASN A 191 9.43 14.75 17.27
CA ASN A 191 10.25 15.90 17.65
C ASN A 191 10.59 16.80 16.46
N ILE A 192 9.94 16.57 15.32
CA ILE A 192 10.10 17.35 14.10
C ILE A 192 8.90 18.28 13.92
N ASP A 193 9.18 19.49 13.43
CA ASP A 193 8.17 20.36 12.82
C ASP A 193 8.18 20.12 11.31
N TYR A 194 7.18 19.40 10.80
CA TYR A 194 7.12 19.02 9.38
C TYR A 194 5.70 18.95 8.86
N ILE A 195 5.51 19.34 7.60
CA ILE A 195 4.19 19.36 6.96
C ILE A 195 4.18 18.43 5.76
N LEU A 196 3.19 17.54 5.72
CA LEU A 196 2.92 16.65 4.59
C LEU A 196 1.60 17.03 3.94
N CYS A 197 1.57 17.07 2.61
CA CYS A 197 0.35 17.26 1.84
C CYS A 197 0.07 16.00 1.02
N LEU A 198 -1.04 15.32 1.29
CA LEU A 198 -1.33 13.97 0.77
C LEU A 198 -2.73 13.87 0.19
N SER A 199 -2.91 12.98 -0.78
CA SER A 199 -4.26 12.71 -1.26
C SER A 199 -5.07 12.00 -0.18
N TYR A 200 -6.25 12.56 0.06
CA TYR A 200 -7.31 11.99 0.88
C TYR A 200 -7.53 10.49 0.63
N ILE A 201 -7.67 10.11 -0.63
CA ILE A 201 -8.10 8.75 -0.98
C ILE A 201 -6.97 7.74 -0.77
N HIS A 202 -5.73 8.13 -1.05
CA HIS A 202 -4.56 7.26 -0.86
C HIS A 202 -4.33 6.96 0.63
N ILE A 203 -4.45 7.96 1.50
CA ILE A 203 -4.30 7.76 2.95
C ILE A 203 -5.41 6.87 3.49
N ILE A 204 -6.67 7.06 3.07
CA ILE A 204 -7.75 6.14 3.48
C ILE A 204 -7.49 4.72 3.00
N ASN A 205 -7.01 4.53 1.77
CA ASN A 205 -6.71 3.20 1.24
C ASN A 205 -5.63 2.51 2.08
N ILE A 206 -4.53 3.21 2.38
CA ILE A 206 -3.43 2.66 3.19
C ILE A 206 -3.90 2.37 4.62
N LEU A 207 -4.64 3.27 5.26
CA LEU A 207 -5.20 3.03 6.60
C LEU A 207 -6.20 1.87 6.60
N HIS A 208 -6.97 1.69 5.52
CA HIS A 208 -7.84 0.53 5.39
C HIS A 208 -7.07 -0.79 5.31
N GLN A 209 -5.90 -0.76 4.68
CA GLN A 209 -5.01 -1.91 4.54
C GLN A 209 -4.21 -2.23 5.81
N CYS A 210 -3.96 -1.24 6.67
CA CYS A 210 -3.17 -1.40 7.90
C CYS A 210 -4.00 -1.71 9.16
N ILE A 211 -5.20 -1.14 9.30
CA ILE A 211 -6.05 -1.32 10.49
C ILE A 211 -6.61 -2.73 10.53
N ASN A 212 -6.52 -3.39 11.69
CA ASN A 212 -7.06 -4.72 11.94
C ASN A 212 -7.59 -4.83 13.38
N ASP A 213 -8.07 -6.01 13.78
CA ASP A 213 -8.66 -6.23 15.11
C ASP A 213 -7.62 -6.44 16.23
N ASN A 214 -6.31 -6.33 15.93
CA ASN A 214 -5.25 -6.44 16.92
C ASN A 214 -4.91 -5.07 17.50
N ASP A 215 -5.11 -4.89 18.81
CA ASP A 215 -4.83 -3.63 19.52
C ASP A 215 -3.34 -3.24 19.53
N ASP A 216 -2.44 -4.23 19.44
CA ASP A 216 -0.98 -4.00 19.38
C ASP A 216 -0.49 -3.62 17.99
N ASN A 217 -1.38 -3.62 16.99
CA ASN A 217 -1.04 -3.25 15.62
C ASN A 217 -0.53 -1.81 15.56
N LYS A 218 0.63 -1.65 14.91
CA LYS A 218 1.31 -0.36 14.74
C LYS A 218 1.76 -0.20 13.30
N ILE A 219 1.90 1.05 12.89
CA ILE A 219 2.61 1.40 11.67
C ILE A 219 3.79 2.30 11.97
N ASP A 220 4.84 2.11 11.20
CA ASP A 220 6.01 2.96 11.14
C ASP A 220 5.86 3.89 9.92
N LEU A 221 5.80 5.19 10.17
CA LEU A 221 5.66 6.25 9.16
C LEU A 221 7.01 6.93 8.99
N GLU A 222 7.73 6.56 7.94
CA GLU A 222 9.01 7.14 7.58
C GLU A 222 8.83 8.36 6.68
N ILE A 223 9.35 9.50 7.15
CA ILE A 223 9.30 10.79 6.48
C ILE A 223 10.69 11.07 5.88
N TYR A 224 10.71 11.44 4.61
CA TYR A 224 11.91 11.73 3.83
C TYR A 224 11.89 13.18 3.35
N GLN A 225 13.08 13.76 3.15
CA GLN A 225 13.25 15.15 2.72
C GLN A 225 12.58 15.43 1.37
N ASP A 226 12.65 14.45 0.47
CA ASP A 226 11.97 14.44 -0.80
C ASP A 226 10.95 13.30 -0.86
N LYS A 227 9.87 13.49 -1.63
CA LYS A 227 8.82 12.48 -1.88
C LYS A 227 9.47 11.13 -2.22
N PRO A 228 9.04 10.00 -1.62
CA PRO A 228 7.73 9.76 -1.02
C PRO A 228 7.71 9.62 0.51
N ILE A 229 6.52 9.41 1.06
CA ILE A 229 6.35 8.82 2.40
C ILE A 229 6.36 7.30 2.26
N LYS A 230 7.01 6.63 3.21
CA LYS A 230 6.93 5.17 3.35
C LYS A 230 6.25 4.80 4.66
N ILE A 231 5.29 3.89 4.57
CA ILE A 231 4.55 3.34 5.70
C ILE A 231 4.84 1.86 5.76
N THR A 232 5.21 1.36 6.93
CA THR A 232 5.53 -0.04 7.17
C THR A 232 4.55 -0.60 8.20
N ASN A 233 3.86 -1.69 7.86
CA ASN A 233 2.98 -2.42 8.77
C ASN A 233 3.36 -3.89 8.72
N ASN A 234 3.86 -4.44 9.82
CA ASN A 234 4.45 -5.77 9.84
C ASN A 234 5.51 -5.91 8.73
N ASN A 235 5.35 -6.87 7.82
CA ASN A 235 6.25 -7.10 6.69
C ASN A 235 5.83 -6.37 5.40
N ASN A 236 4.73 -5.60 5.43
CA ASN A 236 4.18 -4.92 4.27
C ASN A 236 4.71 -3.49 4.18
N THR A 237 4.89 -3.01 2.96
CA THR A 237 5.37 -1.65 2.68
C THR A 237 4.37 -0.92 1.80
N PHE A 238 4.03 0.29 2.20
CA PHE A 238 3.15 1.19 1.46
C PHE A 238 3.89 2.47 1.16
N ILE A 239 3.73 3.00 -0.05
CA ILE A 239 4.33 4.26 -0.47
C ILE A 239 3.19 5.23 -0.81
N CYS A 240 3.30 6.46 -0.37
CA CYS A 240 2.39 7.53 -0.78
C CYS A 240 3.21 8.73 -1.27
N MET A 241 2.96 9.13 -2.51
CA MET A 241 3.53 10.35 -3.07
C MET A 241 2.88 11.57 -2.43
N GLN A 242 3.72 12.51 -1.99
CA GLN A 242 3.24 13.80 -1.50
C GLN A 242 2.81 14.68 -2.69
N TYR A 243 1.85 15.57 -2.48
CA TYR A 243 1.53 16.64 -3.41
C TYR A 243 2.32 17.88 -3.01
N MET A 244 3.16 18.41 -3.91
CA MET A 244 3.77 19.71 -3.63
C MET A 244 2.68 20.75 -3.80
N SER A 245 2.47 21.60 -2.80
CA SER A 245 1.83 22.89 -3.00
C SER A 245 2.88 23.91 -2.60
N GLU A 246 3.30 24.76 -3.56
CA GLU A 246 4.27 25.84 -3.36
C GLU A 246 3.94 26.73 -2.15
N LYS A 247 2.64 26.80 -1.78
CA LYS A 247 2.14 27.53 -0.60
C LYS A 247 2.69 27.04 0.75
N TYR A 248 3.27 25.83 0.83
CA TYR A 248 3.76 25.22 2.08
C TYR A 248 5.30 25.11 2.16
N MET A 249 6.01 25.66 1.18
CA MET A 249 7.46 25.85 1.23
C MET A 249 7.76 27.27 1.71
N LYS A 250 7.79 27.46 3.03
CA LYS A 250 8.42 28.63 3.65
C LYS A 250 9.40 28.14 4.70
#